data_AF-A0A819FQ62-F1
#
_entry.id   AF-A0A819FQ62-F1
#
_cell.length_a   1.000
_cell.length_b   1.000
_cell.length_c   1.000
_cell.angle_alpha   90.00
_cell.angle_beta   90.00
_cell.angle_gamma   90.00
#
_symmetry.space_group_name_H-M   'P 1'
#
loop_
_entity.id
_entity.type
_entity.pdbx_description
1 polymer ?
#
loop_
_entity_poly.entity_id
_entity_poly.type
_entity_poly.pdbx_seq_one_letter_code
_entity_poly.pdbx_strand_id
1 'polypeptide(L)'
;MSSNLTSSYFLQEMAYPPYCIQPLKSWGMIAIGGGGGTAKTGVTNAVDLKWVYLNQSSDPTNNKCSIQNVNSFTQHDSVMRMVSLRKQHEYLILALNRQLKVIMLKASQRDADNGLAMMNVLPPPTPHIQDTIPSVPVQRNVRRRHNSSTSSIPDSMNIQHRSTVVLHRNGQATVEAIGNTNTIVQSPTNRSNSFNFQAGIVTTMNNIYTVPIQEHEYVNALVVCPATQSKLFVGASDGSLTIYEIIWPATSSSDRLIQLKLLTSFTAHKKEIDDLAVDPFGTWLISVSRDYHVQIRQCTSAFDKHNELDLCQFGMNKTSKTPKPLYRIRHVRFGIVPSSSSSNATYYLYTSLIPQAIVDKLVSYIIQWTENKQHEFIVRQRRMVSYDRISAIAVSNCGQYISVGDSGGCVRIYASDRLKLLYEHQAHSIFVTDLAFMLREENYLYETSVLSISADKNLYVHNVHPPQTNIFSVSFLIVMGLLLLFLLLSQIRFRFH
;
A
#
# COMPACT_ATOMS: atom_id res chain seq x y z
N MET A 1 -23.80 -20.57 -2.50
CA MET A 1 -23.87 -19.11 -2.65
C MET A 1 -23.43 -18.49 -1.34
N SER A 2 -22.13 -18.23 -1.15
CA SER A 2 -21.66 -17.48 0.02
C SER A 2 -21.89 -16.00 -0.27
N SER A 3 -22.66 -15.34 0.59
CA SER A 3 -22.77 -13.88 0.63
C SER A 3 -21.36 -13.30 0.78
N ASN A 4 -20.78 -12.82 -0.31
CA ASN A 4 -19.57 -12.00 -0.26
C ASN A 4 -19.98 -10.71 0.46
N LEU A 5 -19.72 -10.63 1.76
CA LEU A 5 -19.76 -9.38 2.51
C LEU A 5 -18.70 -8.47 1.88
N THR A 6 -19.11 -7.66 0.91
CA THR A 6 -18.27 -6.65 0.29
C THR A 6 -18.05 -5.54 1.31
N SER A 7 -16.92 -5.57 2.00
CA SER A 7 -16.55 -4.57 3.00
C SER A 7 -15.79 -3.41 2.36
N SER A 8 -16.52 -2.60 1.58
CA SER A 8 -16.05 -1.27 1.19
C SER A 8 -16.48 -0.24 2.23
N TYR A 9 -15.58 0.65 2.62
CA TYR A 9 -15.88 1.73 3.55
C TYR A 9 -15.33 3.06 3.04
N PHE A 10 -16.19 4.08 3.06
CA PHE A 10 -15.78 5.46 2.87
C PHE A 10 -14.92 5.90 4.06
N LEU A 11 -13.76 6.48 3.78
CA LEU A 11 -12.85 6.99 4.81
C LEU A 11 -12.94 8.51 4.93
N GLN A 12 -12.85 9.22 3.81
CA GLN A 12 -12.76 10.68 3.81
C GLN A 12 -13.01 11.28 2.42
N GLU A 13 -13.60 12.48 2.39
CA GLU A 13 -13.59 13.38 1.23
C GLU A 13 -12.40 14.33 1.33
N MET A 14 -11.63 14.45 0.25
CA MET A 14 -10.43 15.27 0.14
C MET A 14 -10.79 16.70 -0.30
N ALA A 15 -10.00 17.69 0.14
CA ALA A 15 -10.20 19.08 -0.27
C ALA A 15 -9.89 19.34 -1.77
N TYR A 16 -9.16 18.44 -2.41
CA TYR A 16 -8.71 18.51 -3.80
C TYR A 16 -8.86 17.14 -4.48
N PRO A 17 -8.92 17.07 -5.83
CA PRO A 17 -8.91 15.80 -6.56
C PRO A 17 -7.56 15.08 -6.39
N PRO A 18 -7.51 13.90 -5.75
CA PRO A 18 -6.29 13.12 -5.59
C PRO A 18 -5.91 12.37 -6.87
N TYR A 19 -4.63 12.39 -7.24
CA TYR A 19 -4.10 11.70 -8.43
C TYR A 19 -3.12 10.57 -8.13
N CYS A 20 -2.48 10.58 -6.96
CA CYS A 20 -1.55 9.53 -6.57
C CYS A 20 -1.60 9.24 -5.07
N ILE A 21 -1.40 7.98 -4.71
CA ILE A 21 -1.34 7.49 -3.34
C ILE A 21 -0.12 6.58 -3.15
N GLN A 22 0.67 6.82 -2.12
CA GLN A 22 1.91 6.09 -1.86
C GLN A 22 1.97 5.63 -0.40
N PRO A 23 1.96 4.32 -0.13
CA PRO A 23 2.27 3.79 1.20
C PRO A 23 3.69 4.16 1.64
N LEU A 24 3.81 4.62 2.88
CA LEU A 24 5.07 4.93 3.54
C LEU A 24 5.48 3.76 4.45
N LYS A 25 6.56 3.09 4.06
CA LYS A 25 6.98 1.81 4.64
C LYS A 25 7.40 1.91 6.10
N SER A 26 7.88 3.07 6.53
CA SER A 26 8.50 3.19 7.87
C SER A 26 7.49 3.32 8.98
N TRP A 27 6.34 3.89 8.65
CA TRP A 27 5.42 4.37 9.66
C TRP A 27 4.11 3.59 9.65
N GLY A 28 3.68 3.06 8.50
CA GLY A 28 2.30 2.59 8.31
C GLY A 28 1.37 3.75 7.93
N MET A 29 1.96 4.78 7.29
CA MET A 29 1.25 5.94 6.79
C MET A 29 1.03 5.81 5.29
N ILE A 30 0.20 6.70 4.76
CA ILE A 30 0.06 6.95 3.33
C ILE A 30 0.34 8.42 3.05
N ALA A 31 0.93 8.70 1.90
CA ALA A 31 0.94 10.01 1.28
C ALA A 31 -0.09 10.04 0.16
N ILE A 32 -0.93 11.07 0.12
CA ILE A 32 -1.91 11.30 -0.95
C ILE A 32 -1.58 12.64 -1.58
N GLY A 33 -1.45 12.69 -2.91
CA GLY A 33 -1.12 13.91 -3.65
C GLY A 33 -2.12 14.17 -4.77
N GLY A 34 -2.37 15.44 -5.04
CA GLY A 34 -3.27 15.84 -6.12
C GLY A 34 -3.45 17.35 -6.24
N GLY A 35 -4.51 17.76 -6.93
CA GLY A 35 -4.81 19.18 -7.11
C GLY A 35 -5.63 19.55 -8.36
N GLY A 36 -5.86 20.85 -8.54
CA GLY A 36 -6.57 21.40 -9.69
C GLY A 36 -5.69 21.70 -10.92
N GLY A 37 -4.39 21.41 -10.84
CA GLY A 37 -3.42 21.76 -11.86
C GLY A 37 -2.88 23.19 -11.71
N THR A 38 -2.20 23.68 -12.75
CA THR A 38 -1.70 25.06 -12.84
C THR A 38 -2.76 26.07 -13.30
N ALA A 39 -3.93 25.59 -13.73
CA ALA A 39 -5.04 26.44 -14.11
C ALA A 39 -5.67 27.09 -12.86
N LYS A 40 -6.12 28.35 -12.98
CA LYS A 40 -6.77 29.17 -11.93
C LYS A 40 -8.14 28.61 -11.49
N THR A 41 -8.21 27.33 -11.14
CA THR A 41 -9.44 26.63 -10.72
C THR A 41 -9.84 26.98 -9.29
N GLY A 42 -8.97 27.66 -8.52
CA GLY A 42 -9.16 27.94 -7.10
C GLY A 42 -8.96 26.72 -6.20
N VAL A 43 -8.63 25.56 -6.76
CA VAL A 43 -8.38 24.32 -6.02
C VAL A 43 -6.91 24.25 -5.64
N THR A 44 -6.62 24.14 -4.35
CA THR A 44 -5.26 24.02 -3.83
C THR A 44 -4.61 22.70 -4.24
N ASN A 45 -3.35 22.75 -4.70
CA ASN A 45 -2.54 21.56 -4.89
C ASN A 45 -1.89 21.18 -3.56
N ALA A 46 -1.94 19.91 -3.16
CA ALA A 46 -1.40 19.50 -1.87
C ALA A 46 -0.96 18.03 -1.83
N VAL A 47 -0.15 17.73 -0.81
CA VAL A 47 0.22 16.37 -0.39
C VAL A 47 -0.18 16.21 1.07
N ASP A 48 -1.08 15.28 1.35
CA ASP A 48 -1.48 14.92 2.71
C ASP A 48 -0.78 13.65 3.17
N LEU A 49 -0.25 13.68 4.38
CA LEU A 49 0.28 12.54 5.10
C LEU A 49 -0.77 12.05 6.09
N LYS A 50 -1.20 10.79 5.97
CA LYS A 50 -2.29 10.24 6.78
C LYS A 50 -1.93 8.92 7.42
N TRP A 51 -2.40 8.74 8.64
CA TRP A 51 -2.44 7.45 9.32
C TRP A 51 -3.69 6.70 8.90
N VAL A 52 -3.53 5.42 8.55
CA VAL A 52 -4.66 4.51 8.34
C VAL A 52 -4.52 3.38 9.35
N TYR A 53 -5.55 3.18 10.17
CA TYR A 53 -5.54 2.15 11.20
C TYR A 53 -6.91 1.48 11.29
N LEU A 54 -6.89 0.26 11.83
CA LEU A 54 -8.10 -0.53 12.06
C LEU A 54 -8.55 -0.35 13.51
N ASN A 55 -9.71 0.26 13.72
CA ASN A 55 -10.35 0.28 15.03
C ASN A 55 -11.04 -1.06 15.27
N GLN A 56 -10.48 -1.84 16.18
CA GLN A 56 -11.03 -3.13 16.57
C GLN A 56 -12.08 -2.94 17.68
N SER A 57 -13.29 -3.38 17.40
CA SER A 57 -14.40 -3.47 18.34
C SER A 57 -14.49 -4.90 18.90
N SER A 58 -15.06 -5.04 20.09
CA SER A 58 -15.40 -6.36 20.66
C SER A 58 -16.40 -7.13 19.79
N ASP A 59 -17.23 -6.40 19.04
CA ASP A 59 -18.03 -6.94 17.95
C ASP A 59 -17.23 -6.87 16.62
N PRO A 60 -16.85 -8.02 16.03
CA PRO A 60 -16.06 -8.06 14.80
C PRO A 60 -16.78 -7.47 13.58
N THR A 61 -18.10 -7.33 13.62
CA THR A 61 -18.87 -6.67 12.56
C THR A 61 -18.75 -5.14 12.58
N ASN A 62 -18.31 -4.58 13.71
CA ASN A 62 -18.14 -3.14 13.90
C ASN A 62 -16.67 -2.70 13.81
N ASN A 63 -15.80 -3.57 13.31
CA ASN A 63 -14.41 -3.20 13.00
C ASN A 63 -14.42 -2.19 11.85
N LYS A 64 -13.93 -0.98 12.11
CA LYS A 64 -13.91 0.12 11.12
C LYS A 64 -12.49 0.57 10.89
N CYS A 65 -12.14 0.73 9.62
CA CYS A 65 -10.92 1.44 9.28
C CYS A 65 -11.15 2.93 9.53
N SER A 66 -10.15 3.62 10.08
CA SER A 66 -10.19 5.04 10.34
C SER A 66 -8.93 5.70 9.83
N ILE A 67 -9.07 6.97 9.46
CA ILE A 67 -8.01 7.78 8.89
C ILE A 67 -7.80 9.02 9.73
N GLN A 68 -6.54 9.40 9.93
CA GLN A 68 -6.17 10.61 10.65
C GLN A 68 -5.15 11.40 9.83
N ASN A 69 -5.41 12.68 9.62
CA ASN A 69 -4.44 13.57 8.98
C ASN A 69 -3.29 13.87 9.95
N VAL A 70 -2.06 13.72 9.48
CA VAL A 70 -0.83 13.99 10.23
C VAL A 70 -0.25 15.32 9.83
N ASN A 71 -0.14 15.56 8.52
CA ASN A 71 0.40 16.80 7.98
C ASN A 71 -0.09 17.01 6.55
N SER A 72 -0.12 18.25 6.11
CA SER A 72 -0.54 18.65 4.75
C SER A 72 0.44 19.67 4.21
N PHE A 73 0.96 19.41 3.00
CA PHE A 73 1.89 20.29 2.31
C PHE A 73 1.22 20.89 1.08
N THR A 74 1.02 22.21 1.06
CA THR A 74 0.61 22.89 -0.16
C THR A 74 1.74 22.85 -1.19
N GLN A 75 1.36 22.68 -2.45
CA GLN A 75 2.28 22.72 -3.58
C GLN A 75 1.83 23.81 -4.56
N HIS A 76 2.80 24.34 -5.29
CA HIS A 76 2.48 25.26 -6.38
C HIS A 76 1.80 24.52 -7.54
N ASP A 77 2.33 23.35 -7.89
CA ASP A 77 1.84 22.52 -8.99
C ASP A 77 1.13 21.26 -8.49
N SER A 78 0.25 20.71 -9.32
CA SER A 78 -0.40 19.42 -9.06
C SER A 78 0.60 18.29 -8.93
N VAL A 79 0.39 17.43 -7.95
CA VAL A 79 1.22 16.25 -7.74
C VAL A 79 0.61 15.07 -8.51
N MET A 80 1.24 14.71 -9.63
CA MET A 80 0.71 13.69 -10.53
C MET A 80 1.24 12.29 -10.21
N ARG A 81 2.49 12.20 -9.75
CA ARG A 81 3.13 10.96 -9.32
C ARG A 81 4.00 11.22 -8.10
N MET A 82 4.19 10.18 -7.30
CA MET A 82 5.15 10.21 -6.20
C MET A 82 5.75 8.81 -6.00
N VAL A 83 6.93 8.77 -5.38
CA VAL A 83 7.57 7.52 -4.97
C VAL A 83 8.24 7.73 -3.61
N SER A 84 8.12 6.72 -2.75
CA SER A 84 8.81 6.69 -1.47
C SER A 84 10.07 5.82 -1.55
N LEU A 85 11.14 6.25 -0.92
CA LEU A 85 12.36 5.47 -0.74
C LEU A 85 12.82 5.57 0.71
N ARG A 86 13.48 4.51 1.20
CA ARG A 86 13.87 4.42 2.61
C ARG A 86 15.24 3.79 2.74
N LYS A 87 16.10 4.47 3.48
CA LYS A 87 17.36 3.91 4.00
C LYS A 87 17.40 4.08 5.51
N GLN A 88 17.97 5.18 6.01
CA GLN A 88 17.87 5.58 7.43
C GLN A 88 16.61 6.39 7.70
N HIS A 89 16.33 7.37 6.84
CA HIS A 89 15.11 8.18 6.85
C HIS A 89 14.22 7.76 5.67
N GLU A 90 12.94 8.14 5.74
CA GLU A 90 12.01 8.02 4.63
C GLU A 90 12.03 9.30 3.81
N TYR A 91 12.07 9.14 2.50
CA TYR A 91 12.08 10.23 1.54
C TYR A 91 10.91 10.07 0.60
N LEU A 92 10.35 11.21 0.21
CA LEU A 92 9.30 11.28 -0.79
C LEU A 92 9.80 12.12 -1.97
N ILE A 93 9.74 11.54 -3.16
CA ILE A 93 10.04 12.25 -4.41
C ILE A 93 8.72 12.50 -5.11
N LEU A 94 8.38 13.77 -5.27
CA LEU A 94 7.18 14.23 -5.96
C LEU A 94 7.51 14.60 -7.38
N ALA A 95 6.75 14.07 -8.34
CA ALA A 95 6.72 14.56 -9.71
C ALA A 95 5.73 15.72 -9.79
N LEU A 96 6.29 16.93 -9.86
CA LEU A 96 5.57 18.14 -10.20
C LEU A 96 5.70 18.40 -11.70
N ASN A 97 5.07 19.47 -12.18
CA ASN A 97 4.91 19.73 -13.61
C ASN A 97 6.23 19.68 -14.41
N ARG A 98 7.27 20.37 -13.92
CA ARG A 98 8.58 20.49 -14.58
C ARG A 98 9.77 20.26 -13.63
N GLN A 99 9.50 19.68 -12.47
CA GLN A 99 10.51 19.52 -11.43
C GLN A 99 10.20 18.30 -10.56
N LEU A 100 11.26 17.68 -10.08
CA LEU A 100 11.17 16.72 -8.98
C LEU A 100 11.37 17.47 -7.68
N LYS A 101 10.47 17.29 -6.72
CA LYS A 101 10.65 17.81 -5.36
C LYS A 101 10.96 16.65 -4.44
N VAL A 102 12.11 16.72 -3.79
CA VAL A 102 12.56 15.70 -2.84
C VAL A 102 12.33 16.22 -1.43
N ILE A 103 11.66 15.42 -0.61
CA ILE A 103 11.27 15.75 0.75
C ILE A 103 11.80 14.64 1.66
N MET A 104 12.62 15.00 2.66
CA MET A 104 12.92 14.09 3.75
C MET A 104 11.84 14.20 4.81
N LEU A 105 11.29 13.05 5.20
CA LEU A 105 10.32 12.95 6.26
C LEU A 105 11.05 12.53 7.55
N LYS A 106 10.84 13.28 8.64
CA LYS A 106 11.36 12.96 9.96
C LYS A 106 10.21 12.89 10.96
N ALA A 107 10.28 11.90 11.85
CA ALA A 107 9.44 11.88 13.02
C ALA A 107 9.91 13.01 13.96
N SER A 108 8.99 13.90 14.32
CA SER A 108 9.18 14.93 15.33
C SER A 108 8.95 14.30 16.71
N GLN A 109 9.96 14.39 17.57
CA GLN A 109 9.81 14.18 19.01
C GLN A 109 9.28 15.49 19.58
N ARG A 110 7.97 15.59 19.84
CA ARG A 110 7.46 16.65 20.72
C ARG A 110 7.53 16.17 22.16
N ASP A 111 8.38 16.85 22.93
CA ASP A 111 8.46 17.02 24.38
C ASP A 111 7.78 15.92 25.23
N ALA A 112 8.60 14.97 25.66
CA ALA A 112 8.34 14.19 26.88
C ALA A 112 8.55 15.04 28.17
N ASP A 113 8.84 16.34 28.04
CA ASP A 113 9.35 17.17 29.14
C ASP A 113 8.34 18.17 29.74
N ASN A 114 7.05 18.14 29.35
CA ASN A 114 6.02 18.87 30.11
C ASN A 114 5.26 17.92 31.04
N GLY A 115 5.80 17.83 32.26
CA GLY A 115 5.48 16.89 33.33
C GLY A 115 4.01 16.66 33.67
N LEU A 116 3.68 15.38 33.77
CA LEU A 116 3.03 14.82 34.95
C LEU A 116 3.93 13.68 35.46
N ALA A 117 4.32 13.79 36.72
CA ALA A 117 5.34 12.99 37.39
C ALA A 117 5.18 11.48 37.16
N MET A 118 6.30 10.80 36.84
CA MET A 118 6.46 9.38 37.13
C MET A 118 6.29 9.20 38.65
N MET A 119 5.12 8.74 39.08
CA MET A 119 5.02 8.08 40.37
C MET A 119 5.67 6.71 40.20
N ASN A 120 6.93 6.59 40.61
CA ASN A 120 7.59 5.31 40.83
C ASN A 120 6.82 4.56 41.92
N VAL A 121 5.88 3.70 41.52
CA VAL A 121 5.37 2.67 42.41
C VAL A 121 6.32 1.48 42.29
N LEU A 122 7.22 1.36 43.26
CA LEU A 122 7.98 0.14 43.50
C LEU A 122 7.01 -1.06 43.59
N PRO A 123 7.39 -2.24 43.10
CA PRO A 123 6.64 -3.46 43.38
C PRO A 123 6.58 -3.69 44.91
N PRO A 124 5.44 -4.17 45.44
CA PRO A 124 5.31 -4.39 46.88
C PRO A 124 6.32 -5.46 47.35
N PRO A 125 6.89 -5.31 48.56
CA PRO A 125 7.88 -6.23 49.08
C PRO A 125 7.25 -7.59 49.38
N THR A 126 7.83 -8.63 48.78
CA THR A 126 7.65 -10.03 49.19
C THR A 126 8.15 -10.22 50.63
N PRO A 127 7.35 -10.77 51.56
CA PRO A 127 7.83 -11.06 52.90
C PRO A 127 8.77 -12.28 52.87
N HIS A 128 10.00 -12.06 53.32
CA HIS A 128 10.94 -13.10 53.73
C HIS A 128 10.33 -13.95 54.85
N ILE A 129 10.38 -15.27 54.70
CA ILE A 129 10.38 -16.21 55.82
C ILE A 129 11.66 -17.04 55.67
N GLN A 130 12.56 -16.92 56.63
CA GLN A 130 13.77 -17.72 56.75
C GLN A 130 13.46 -19.09 57.37
N ASP A 131 13.93 -20.12 56.67
CA ASP A 131 14.47 -21.41 57.09
C ASP A 131 13.98 -22.09 58.39
N THR A 132 13.48 -23.32 58.25
CA THR A 132 13.94 -24.48 59.04
C THR A 132 13.44 -25.81 58.46
N ILE A 133 14.38 -26.70 58.14
CA ILE A 133 14.22 -28.16 57.91
C ILE A 133 14.08 -28.81 59.32
N PRO A 134 13.22 -29.85 59.59
CA PRO A 134 13.34 -31.18 58.98
C PRO A 134 12.09 -32.09 58.83
N SER A 135 12.31 -33.15 58.04
CA SER A 135 11.74 -34.51 58.15
C SER A 135 10.37 -34.87 57.53
N VAL A 136 10.44 -35.87 56.64
CA VAL A 136 9.42 -36.85 56.19
C VAL A 136 8.97 -37.68 57.43
N PRO A 137 7.70 -38.14 57.61
CA PRO A 137 7.03 -39.10 56.72
C PRO A 137 5.47 -39.12 56.61
N VAL A 138 4.99 -39.66 55.47
CA VAL A 138 3.93 -40.69 55.32
C VAL A 138 2.43 -40.38 55.64
N GLN A 139 1.60 -40.80 54.66
CA GLN A 139 0.19 -41.31 54.71
C GLN A 139 -1.05 -40.41 54.51
N ARG A 140 -1.72 -40.68 53.36
CA ARG A 140 -3.12 -41.14 53.16
C ARG A 140 -4.27 -40.50 53.97
N ASN A 141 -5.22 -39.89 53.26
CA ASN A 141 -6.63 -40.35 53.05
C ASN A 141 -7.54 -39.16 52.66
N VAL A 142 -8.20 -39.15 51.49
CA VAL A 142 -9.59 -39.62 51.23
C VAL A 142 -10.69 -38.94 52.08
N ARG A 143 -11.45 -38.00 51.46
CA ARG A 143 -12.94 -37.88 51.48
C ARG A 143 -13.36 -36.64 50.67
N ARG A 144 -13.99 -36.74 49.49
CA ARG A 144 -15.41 -37.00 49.12
C ARG A 144 -16.43 -35.90 49.51
N ARG A 145 -17.03 -35.33 48.44
CA ARG A 145 -18.41 -34.79 48.28
C ARG A 145 -18.72 -33.42 48.94
N HIS A 146 -19.58 -32.55 48.42
CA HIS A 146 -20.79 -32.71 47.59
C HIS A 146 -21.16 -31.42 46.82
N ASN A 147 -21.83 -31.58 45.68
CA ASN A 147 -22.58 -30.57 44.93
C ASN A 147 -23.74 -29.95 45.73
N SER A 148 -24.15 -28.72 45.41
CA SER A 148 -25.46 -28.44 44.77
C SER A 148 -25.76 -26.94 44.60
N SER A 149 -26.45 -26.67 43.50
CA SER A 149 -27.07 -25.45 42.99
C SER A 149 -28.35 -25.05 43.73
N THR A 150 -28.70 -23.75 43.75
CA THR A 150 -30.05 -23.25 43.36
C THR A 150 -30.11 -21.71 43.23
N SER A 151 -31.04 -21.29 42.37
CA SER A 151 -31.41 -19.99 41.82
C SER A 151 -32.02 -18.95 42.77
N SER A 152 -31.86 -17.65 42.45
CA SER A 152 -32.97 -16.66 42.35
C SER A 152 -32.47 -15.28 41.87
N ILE A 153 -33.30 -14.63 41.05
CA ILE A 153 -33.29 -13.25 40.49
C ILE A 153 -34.63 -12.63 40.97
N PRO A 154 -34.88 -11.30 41.03
CA PRO A 154 -34.09 -10.15 40.55
C PRO A 154 -33.85 -9.05 41.61
N ASP A 155 -32.88 -8.16 41.37
CA ASP A 155 -33.16 -6.72 41.32
C ASP A 155 -31.94 -5.88 40.91
N SER A 156 -32.22 -4.88 40.08
CA SER A 156 -31.50 -3.62 39.81
C SER A 156 -29.97 -3.57 40.02
N MET A 157 -29.22 -3.29 38.94
CA MET A 157 -28.34 -2.10 38.83
C MET A 157 -27.44 -2.15 37.59
N ASN A 158 -27.19 -0.94 37.06
CA ASN A 158 -26.01 -0.49 36.33
C ASN A 158 -25.65 -1.15 34.98
N ILE A 159 -26.04 -0.43 33.93
CA ILE A 159 -25.37 -0.43 32.63
C ILE A 159 -23.92 0.05 32.85
N GLN A 160 -22.99 -0.89 33.01
CA GLN A 160 -21.58 -0.61 32.80
C GLN A 160 -21.29 -0.61 31.29
N HIS A 161 -21.01 0.57 30.76
CA HIS A 161 -20.32 0.74 29.48
C HIS A 161 -19.03 -0.09 29.49
N ARG A 162 -19.01 -1.18 28.73
CA ARG A 162 -17.81 -1.99 28.55
C ARG A 162 -16.91 -1.31 27.51
N SER A 163 -15.68 -1.06 27.94
CA SER A 163 -14.63 -0.31 27.26
C SER A 163 -14.26 -0.90 25.89
N THR A 164 -14.31 -0.05 24.86
CA THR A 164 -13.59 -0.23 23.59
C THR A 164 -12.10 -0.30 23.87
N VAL A 165 -11.44 -1.38 23.43
CA VAL A 165 -9.98 -1.45 23.42
C VAL A 165 -9.49 -0.68 22.20
N VAL A 166 -9.28 0.62 22.39
CA VAL A 166 -8.52 1.42 21.43
C VAL A 166 -7.06 1.00 21.61
N LEU A 167 -6.49 0.33 20.60
CA LEU A 167 -5.03 0.27 20.45
C LEU A 167 -4.56 1.69 20.13
N HIS A 168 -4.42 2.51 21.17
CA HIS A 168 -3.78 3.81 21.05
C HIS A 168 -2.33 3.54 20.64
N ARG A 169 -1.93 4.01 19.45
CA ARG A 169 -0.54 4.38 19.22
C ARG A 169 -0.24 5.54 20.18
N ASN A 170 0.18 5.21 21.40
CA ASN A 170 0.69 6.17 22.36
C ASN A 170 2.04 6.67 21.84
N GLY A 171 1.95 7.72 21.03
CA GLY A 171 3.06 8.40 20.38
C GLY A 171 2.49 9.29 19.28
N GLN A 172 2.16 10.54 19.63
CA GLN A 172 1.90 11.59 18.65
C GLN A 172 3.23 11.94 17.94
N ALA A 173 3.74 11.03 17.11
CA ALA A 173 4.81 11.33 16.19
C ALA A 173 4.21 12.21 15.09
N THR A 174 4.48 13.51 15.14
CA THR A 174 4.19 14.41 14.02
C THR A 174 5.29 14.21 12.97
N VAL A 175 4.94 14.12 11.69
CA VAL A 175 5.95 14.06 10.62
C VAL A 175 6.11 15.46 10.07
N GLU A 176 7.28 16.05 10.29
CA GLU A 176 7.56 17.40 9.81
C GLU A 176 8.26 17.32 8.44
N ALA A 177 7.64 17.92 7.42
CA ALA A 177 8.40 18.48 6.29
C ALA A 177 8.39 20.00 6.47
N ILE A 178 9.54 20.52 6.89
CA ILE A 178 9.69 21.96 7.18
C ILE A 178 10.08 22.65 5.87
N GLY A 179 9.26 23.62 5.44
CA GLY A 179 9.54 24.44 4.25
C GLY A 179 8.38 25.31 3.71
N ASN A 180 7.25 25.41 4.40
CA ASN A 180 6.19 26.33 3.97
C ASN A 180 6.45 27.76 4.47
N THR A 181 6.40 28.73 3.55
CA THR A 181 6.19 30.14 3.88
C THR A 181 4.82 30.27 4.55
N ASN A 182 4.80 30.49 5.86
CA ASN A 182 3.57 30.72 6.62
C ASN A 182 2.90 32.02 6.14
N THR A 183 1.85 31.91 5.33
CA THR A 183 0.85 32.99 5.23
C THR A 183 -0.13 32.79 6.38
N ILE A 184 0.13 33.49 7.47
CA ILE A 184 -0.78 33.57 8.62
C ILE A 184 -2.01 34.35 8.14
N VAL A 185 -3.11 33.64 7.86
CA VAL A 185 -4.43 34.29 7.82
C VAL A 185 -4.86 34.49 9.27
N GLN A 186 -4.66 35.71 9.78
CA GLN A 186 -5.18 36.13 11.07
C GLN A 186 -6.71 36.25 10.99
N SER A 187 -7.43 35.45 11.76
CA SER A 187 -8.79 35.78 12.19
C SER A 187 -8.71 36.79 13.36
N PRO A 188 -9.63 37.78 13.44
CA PRO A 188 -9.49 38.85 14.41
C PRO A 188 -9.93 38.42 15.83
N THR A 189 -8.99 38.60 16.75
CA THR A 189 -9.11 39.08 18.13
C THR A 189 -10.03 38.34 19.13
N ASN A 190 -9.41 37.79 20.19
CA ASN A 190 -9.52 38.36 21.53
C ASN A 190 -8.32 38.01 22.42
N ARG A 191 -7.96 38.97 23.28
CA ARG A 191 -6.69 39.16 24.03
C ARG A 191 -6.43 38.09 25.12
N SER A 192 -5.16 37.70 25.31
CA SER A 192 -4.35 38.10 26.48
C SER A 192 -2.95 37.46 26.53
N ASN A 193 -1.97 38.32 26.86
CA ASN A 193 -0.64 38.09 27.44
C ASN A 193 0.47 37.47 26.59
N SER A 194 1.33 38.38 26.14
CA SER A 194 2.63 38.21 25.52
C SER A 194 3.68 37.62 26.48
N PHE A 195 4.35 36.55 26.04
CA PHE A 195 5.70 36.21 26.49
C PHE A 195 6.62 36.24 25.27
N ASN A 196 7.54 37.21 25.25
CA ASN A 196 8.64 37.25 24.28
C ASN A 196 9.70 36.24 24.71
N PHE A 197 10.04 35.30 23.83
CA PHE A 197 11.28 34.52 23.94
C PHE A 197 12.27 34.98 22.86
N GLN A 198 13.51 35.23 23.29
CA GLN A 198 14.65 35.51 22.41
C GLN A 198 14.80 34.39 21.39
N ALA A 199 14.89 34.77 20.11
CA ALA A 199 15.14 33.87 19.01
C ALA A 199 16.51 33.20 19.19
N GLY A 200 16.50 31.93 19.60
CA GLY A 200 17.65 31.06 19.45
C GLY A 200 17.97 30.89 17.96
N ILE A 201 19.25 30.93 17.61
CA ILE A 201 19.73 30.70 16.24
C ILE A 201 19.36 29.26 15.85
N VAL A 202 18.29 29.10 15.07
CA VAL A 202 17.97 27.84 14.40
C VAL A 202 18.82 27.76 13.15
N THR A 203 19.80 26.85 13.13
CA THR A 203 20.44 26.41 11.89
C THR A 203 19.37 25.71 11.04
N THR A 204 18.82 26.43 10.06
CA THR A 204 17.79 25.92 9.14
C THR A 204 18.38 24.83 8.25
N MET A 205 18.18 23.55 8.60
CA MET A 205 18.37 22.44 7.66
C MET A 205 17.23 22.49 6.63
N ASN A 206 17.56 22.67 5.35
CA ASN A 206 16.57 22.60 4.28
C ASN A 206 16.25 21.12 4.01
N ASN A 207 15.22 20.55 4.64
CA ASN A 207 14.82 19.15 4.40
C ASN A 207 14.11 18.93 3.04
N ILE A 208 14.15 19.92 2.14
CA ILE A 208 13.48 19.94 0.85
C ILE A 208 14.41 20.56 -0.18
N TYR A 209 14.51 19.93 -1.35
CA TYR A 209 15.13 20.55 -2.53
C TYR A 209 14.40 20.14 -3.81
N THR A 210 14.61 20.93 -4.87
CA THR A 210 14.00 20.73 -6.18
C THR A 210 15.05 20.43 -7.23
N VAL A 211 14.76 19.49 -8.11
CA VAL A 211 15.59 19.16 -9.27
C VAL A 211 14.80 19.55 -10.52
N PRO A 212 15.29 20.52 -11.32
CA PRO A 212 14.63 20.89 -12.56
C PRO A 212 14.69 19.72 -13.55
N ILE A 213 13.61 19.54 -14.28
CA ILE A 213 13.57 18.70 -15.47
C ILE A 213 13.66 19.63 -16.68
N GLN A 214 14.34 19.20 -17.75
CA GLN A 214 14.58 20.02 -18.93
C GLN A 214 13.27 20.63 -19.49
N GLU A 215 13.38 21.82 -20.09
CA GLU A 215 12.40 22.91 -19.96
C GLU A 215 10.96 22.70 -20.52
N HIS A 216 10.59 21.55 -21.09
CA HIS A 216 9.30 21.45 -21.83
C HIS A 216 8.49 20.16 -21.61
N GLU A 217 8.75 19.36 -20.57
CA GLU A 217 8.16 18.01 -20.45
C GLU A 217 7.46 17.73 -19.12
N TYR A 218 6.29 17.07 -19.19
CA TYR A 218 5.52 16.64 -18.03
C TYR A 218 5.95 15.24 -17.60
N VAL A 219 6.10 15.03 -16.29
CA VAL A 219 6.40 13.70 -15.74
C VAL A 219 5.11 12.87 -15.63
N ASN A 220 5.05 11.78 -16.38
CA ASN A 220 3.91 10.86 -16.39
C ASN A 220 4.17 9.59 -15.55
N ALA A 221 5.43 9.17 -15.46
CA ALA A 221 5.82 7.94 -14.78
C ALA A 221 7.09 8.15 -13.94
N LEU A 222 7.12 7.53 -12.76
CA LEU A 222 8.21 7.65 -11.80
C LEU A 222 8.41 6.32 -11.09
N VAL A 223 9.63 5.78 -11.08
CA VAL A 223 9.94 4.53 -10.38
C VAL A 223 11.37 4.54 -9.83
N VAL A 224 11.56 3.98 -8.64
CA VAL A 224 12.87 3.73 -8.03
C VAL A 224 13.23 2.26 -8.20
N CYS A 225 14.49 1.95 -8.47
CA CYS A 225 14.99 0.57 -8.51
C CYS A 225 14.72 -0.14 -7.17
N PRO A 226 13.87 -1.19 -7.11
CA PRO A 226 13.53 -1.85 -5.85
C PRO A 226 14.73 -2.50 -5.16
N ALA A 227 15.61 -3.14 -5.93
CA ALA A 227 16.75 -3.90 -5.43
C ALA A 227 17.78 -3.03 -4.70
N THR A 228 18.14 -1.90 -5.31
CA THR A 228 19.27 -1.06 -4.84
C THR A 228 18.84 0.25 -4.22
N GLN A 229 17.65 0.76 -4.55
CA GLN A 229 17.22 2.13 -4.27
C GLN A 229 18.28 3.20 -4.62
N SER A 230 19.10 2.91 -5.65
CA SER A 230 20.21 3.76 -6.09
C SER A 230 19.93 4.47 -7.41
N LYS A 231 18.82 4.16 -8.08
CA LYS A 231 18.44 4.76 -9.36
C LYS A 231 16.98 5.17 -9.33
N LEU A 232 16.71 6.35 -9.88
CA LEU A 232 15.38 6.88 -10.14
C LEU A 232 15.19 6.98 -11.66
N PHE A 233 14.07 6.47 -12.14
CA PHE A 233 13.69 6.52 -13.54
C PHE A 233 12.46 7.40 -13.70
N VAL A 234 12.51 8.32 -14.66
CA VAL A 234 11.50 9.32 -14.93
C VAL A 234 11.08 9.20 -16.39
N GLY A 235 9.79 8.93 -16.61
CA GLY A 235 9.19 8.87 -17.94
C GLY A 235 8.36 10.12 -18.21
N ALA A 236 8.66 10.79 -19.32
CA ALA A 236 8.07 12.06 -19.69
C ALA A 236 6.99 11.94 -20.78
N SER A 237 6.23 13.03 -20.96
CA SER A 237 5.14 13.16 -21.92
C SER A 237 5.58 13.20 -23.39
N ASP A 238 6.84 13.47 -23.67
CA ASP A 238 7.41 13.47 -25.02
C ASP A 238 7.93 12.08 -25.45
N GLY A 239 8.06 11.14 -24.51
CA GLY A 239 8.65 9.82 -24.74
C GLY A 239 10.09 9.68 -24.24
N SER A 240 10.64 10.71 -23.58
CA SER A 240 11.98 10.69 -23.01
C SER A 240 12.03 9.95 -21.67
N LEU A 241 13.10 9.18 -21.51
CA LEU A 241 13.43 8.44 -20.31
C LEU A 241 14.67 9.07 -19.68
N THR A 242 14.49 9.69 -18.52
CA THR A 242 15.57 10.32 -17.76
C THR A 242 15.92 9.48 -16.54
N ILE A 243 17.21 9.27 -16.33
CA ILE A 243 17.72 8.37 -15.29
C ILE A 243 18.64 9.15 -14.37
N TYR A 244 18.34 9.10 -13.08
CA TYR A 244 19.15 9.70 -12.02
C TYR A 244 19.75 8.62 -11.13
N GLU A 245 21.00 8.82 -10.73
CA GLU A 245 21.63 8.15 -9.61
C GLU A 245 21.20 8.83 -8.32
N ILE A 246 20.82 8.03 -7.32
CA ILE A 246 20.47 8.48 -5.98
C ILE A 246 21.70 8.28 -5.10
N ILE A 247 22.36 9.38 -4.74
CA ILE A 247 23.60 9.37 -3.94
C ILE A 247 23.24 9.52 -2.46
N TRP A 248 23.88 8.68 -1.63
CA TRP A 248 23.65 8.57 -0.20
C TRP A 248 24.97 8.65 0.60
N PRO A 249 25.15 9.57 1.57
CA PRO A 249 24.50 10.89 1.67
C PRO A 249 24.99 11.83 0.56
N ALA A 250 24.35 13.00 0.38
CA ALA A 250 24.86 14.00 -0.57
C ALA A 250 26.35 14.31 -0.30
N THR A 251 27.16 14.43 -1.35
CA THR A 251 28.62 14.66 -1.25
C THR A 251 28.97 16.08 -0.79
N SER A 252 28.01 17.00 -0.84
CA SER A 252 28.14 18.36 -0.31
C SER A 252 27.90 18.42 1.20
N SER A 253 28.77 19.12 1.92
CA SER A 253 28.79 19.27 3.39
C SER A 253 27.54 19.91 4.02
N SER A 254 26.54 20.32 3.23
CA SER A 254 25.40 21.11 3.70
C SER A 254 24.08 20.37 3.87
N ASP A 255 23.87 19.13 3.41
CA ASP A 255 22.53 18.54 3.52
C ASP A 255 22.51 17.03 3.70
N ARG A 256 21.79 16.58 4.75
CA ARG A 256 21.52 15.17 5.04
C ARG A 256 20.56 14.51 4.04
N LEU A 257 20.17 15.22 2.98
CA LEU A 257 19.27 14.76 1.93
C LEU A 257 19.98 13.84 0.93
N ILE A 258 19.18 13.07 0.18
CA ILE A 258 19.68 12.40 -1.02
C ILE A 258 20.03 13.44 -2.08
N GLN A 259 20.97 13.12 -2.96
CA GLN A 259 21.22 13.91 -4.17
C GLN A 259 20.82 13.09 -5.39
N LEU A 260 20.10 13.72 -6.33
CA LEU A 260 19.78 13.12 -7.63
C LEU A 260 20.80 13.63 -8.64
N LYS A 261 21.72 12.76 -9.06
CA LYS A 261 22.70 13.05 -10.10
C LYS A 261 22.19 12.51 -11.43
N LEU A 262 22.02 13.38 -12.43
CA LEU A 262 21.64 12.95 -13.77
C LEU A 262 22.71 12.01 -14.33
N LEU A 263 22.31 10.78 -14.71
CA LEU A 263 23.19 9.82 -15.38
C LEU A 263 23.08 9.95 -16.88
N THR A 264 21.86 9.89 -17.40
CA THR A 264 21.57 9.97 -18.82
C THR A 264 20.11 10.35 -19.06
N SER A 265 19.84 10.90 -20.22
CA SER A 265 18.49 11.15 -20.73
C SER A 265 18.48 10.86 -22.23
N PHE A 266 17.48 10.13 -22.69
CA PHE A 266 17.32 9.79 -24.11
C PHE A 266 15.86 9.55 -24.46
N THR A 267 15.52 9.73 -25.73
CA THR A 267 14.18 9.45 -26.25
C THR A 267 13.99 7.94 -26.42
N ALA A 268 13.21 7.32 -25.53
CA ALA A 268 12.92 5.89 -25.61
C ALA A 268 11.74 5.60 -26.55
N HIS A 269 10.76 6.49 -26.60
CA HIS A 269 9.50 6.32 -27.31
C HIS A 269 9.17 7.53 -28.17
N LYS A 270 8.27 7.35 -29.16
CA LYS A 270 7.83 8.44 -30.06
C LYS A 270 6.68 9.28 -29.49
N LYS A 271 6.11 8.83 -28.38
CA LYS A 271 4.98 9.45 -27.69
C LYS A 271 5.16 9.29 -26.18
N GLU A 272 4.29 9.96 -25.43
CA GLU A 272 4.26 9.92 -23.97
C GLU A 272 4.40 8.51 -23.38
N ILE A 273 5.27 8.42 -22.37
CA ILE A 273 5.38 7.24 -21.51
C ILE A 273 4.19 7.27 -20.55
N ASP A 274 3.36 6.24 -20.55
CA ASP A 274 2.21 6.12 -19.62
C ASP A 274 2.64 5.55 -18.26
N ASP A 275 3.61 4.62 -18.23
CA ASP A 275 4.04 3.93 -17.01
C ASP A 275 5.44 3.29 -17.13
N LEU A 276 6.09 3.07 -15.99
CA LEU A 276 7.42 2.45 -15.87
C LEU A 276 7.40 1.37 -14.78
N ALA A 277 8.21 0.33 -14.94
CA ALA A 277 8.48 -0.63 -13.87
C ALA A 277 9.91 -1.15 -13.95
N VAL A 278 10.49 -1.42 -12.79
CA VAL A 278 11.77 -2.12 -12.65
C VAL A 278 11.51 -3.43 -11.94
N ASP A 279 12.13 -4.50 -12.41
CA ASP A 279 11.98 -5.80 -11.80
C ASP A 279 12.57 -5.83 -10.37
N PRO A 280 12.20 -6.83 -9.56
CA PRO A 280 12.65 -6.90 -8.17
C PRO A 280 14.17 -6.98 -7.98
N PHE A 281 14.91 -7.48 -8.98
CA PHE A 281 16.36 -7.64 -8.93
C PHE A 281 17.11 -6.46 -9.56
N GLY A 282 16.41 -5.53 -10.21
CA GLY A 282 17.03 -4.39 -10.87
C GLY A 282 17.84 -4.77 -12.11
N THR A 283 17.41 -5.83 -12.80
CA THR A 283 17.95 -6.31 -14.08
C THR A 283 17.24 -5.67 -15.27
N TRP A 284 15.91 -5.56 -15.22
CA TRP A 284 15.05 -5.13 -16.31
C TRP A 284 14.30 -3.85 -15.97
N LEU A 285 14.37 -2.88 -16.88
CA LEU A 285 13.54 -1.69 -16.90
C LEU A 285 12.52 -1.84 -18.04
N ILE A 286 11.23 -1.71 -17.71
CA ILE A 286 10.13 -1.76 -18.67
C ILE A 286 9.51 -0.38 -18.78
N SER A 287 9.37 0.09 -20.03
CA SER A 287 8.68 1.34 -20.36
C SER A 287 7.51 1.10 -21.29
N VAL A 288 6.37 1.72 -20.96
CA VAL A 288 5.11 1.62 -21.70
C VAL A 288 4.76 2.98 -22.28
N SER A 289 4.45 3.06 -23.57
CA SER A 289 4.10 4.32 -24.23
C SER A 289 2.82 4.23 -25.08
N ARG A 290 2.25 5.41 -25.37
CA ARG A 290 1.14 5.57 -26.32
C ARG A 290 1.53 5.38 -27.79
N ASP A 291 2.80 5.15 -28.08
CA ASP A 291 3.26 4.73 -29.40
C ASP A 291 3.02 3.24 -29.70
N TYR A 292 2.39 2.51 -28.76
CA TYR A 292 2.07 1.08 -28.84
C TYR A 292 3.27 0.15 -28.67
N HIS A 293 4.41 0.67 -28.24
CA HIS A 293 5.59 -0.12 -27.93
C HIS A 293 5.76 -0.29 -26.42
N VAL A 294 6.17 -1.48 -25.98
CA VAL A 294 6.54 -1.75 -24.59
C VAL A 294 7.96 -2.29 -24.56
N GLN A 295 8.91 -1.41 -24.27
CA GLN A 295 10.32 -1.73 -24.38
C GLN A 295 10.84 -2.33 -23.08
N ILE A 296 11.67 -3.37 -23.23
CA ILE A 296 12.42 -3.99 -22.15
C ILE A 296 13.87 -3.62 -22.35
N ARG A 297 14.46 -2.98 -21.35
CA ARG A 297 15.85 -2.50 -21.38
C ARG A 297 16.60 -3.06 -20.19
N GLN A 298 17.90 -3.22 -20.34
CA GLN A 298 18.74 -3.55 -19.19
C GLN A 298 18.76 -2.36 -18.23
N CYS A 299 18.71 -2.63 -16.93
CA CYS A 299 18.77 -1.62 -15.87
C CYS A 299 20.23 -1.28 -15.48
N THR A 300 21.18 -1.67 -16.33
CA THR A 300 22.61 -1.34 -16.26
C THR A 300 22.97 -0.36 -17.36
N SER A 301 23.89 0.57 -17.09
CA SER A 301 24.42 1.47 -18.13
C SER A 301 25.01 0.63 -19.28
N ALA A 302 24.71 0.90 -20.55
CA ALA A 302 24.11 2.10 -21.14
C ALA A 302 22.56 2.12 -21.28
N PHE A 303 21.85 1.22 -20.60
CA PHE A 303 20.39 1.05 -20.67
C PHE A 303 19.90 0.62 -22.05
N ASP A 304 20.64 -0.33 -22.64
CA ASP A 304 20.38 -0.83 -23.98
C ASP A 304 19.03 -1.55 -24.07
N LYS A 305 18.37 -1.38 -25.22
CA LYS A 305 17.12 -2.11 -25.52
C LYS A 305 17.46 -3.59 -25.69
N HIS A 306 16.84 -4.42 -24.87
CA HIS A 306 16.97 -5.88 -24.95
C HIS A 306 15.89 -6.48 -25.86
N ASN A 307 14.62 -6.19 -25.55
CA ASN A 307 13.49 -6.74 -26.29
C ASN A 307 12.26 -5.82 -26.18
N GLU A 308 11.13 -6.28 -26.69
CA GLU A 308 9.84 -5.61 -26.66
C GLU A 308 8.72 -6.63 -26.48
N LEU A 309 7.64 -6.24 -25.79
CA LEU A 309 6.44 -7.08 -25.75
C LEU A 309 5.68 -6.96 -27.07
N ASP A 310 5.43 -8.10 -27.73
CA ASP A 310 4.61 -8.13 -28.94
C ASP A 310 3.13 -7.92 -28.60
N LEU A 311 2.57 -6.76 -28.96
CA LEU A 311 1.15 -6.47 -28.80
C LEU A 311 0.28 -7.04 -29.92
N CYS A 312 0.87 -7.42 -31.06
CA CYS A 312 0.14 -7.91 -32.23
C CYS A 312 -0.55 -9.24 -31.93
N GLN A 313 -0.02 -10.02 -30.99
CA GLN A 313 -0.64 -11.26 -30.49
C GLN A 313 -2.05 -11.06 -29.91
N PHE A 314 -2.41 -9.83 -29.51
CA PHE A 314 -3.75 -9.49 -29.00
C PHE A 314 -4.71 -8.97 -30.08
N GLY A 315 -4.30 -9.06 -31.35
CA GLY A 315 -5.11 -8.72 -32.51
C GLY A 315 -4.72 -7.39 -33.14
N MET A 316 -4.94 -7.31 -34.45
CA MET A 316 -4.56 -6.17 -35.29
C MET A 316 -5.79 -5.57 -35.96
N ASN A 317 -5.84 -4.25 -36.02
CA ASN A 317 -6.82 -3.53 -36.83
C ASN A 317 -6.40 -3.59 -38.30
N LYS A 318 -7.17 -4.33 -39.11
CA LYS A 318 -6.92 -4.51 -40.55
C LYS A 318 -7.52 -3.40 -41.41
N THR A 319 -8.33 -2.49 -40.86
CA THR A 319 -9.02 -1.46 -41.65
C THR A 319 -8.23 -0.17 -41.84
N SER A 320 -7.14 0.04 -41.09
CA SER A 320 -6.29 1.22 -41.25
C SER A 320 -5.20 1.02 -42.31
N LYS A 321 -4.88 2.09 -43.06
CA LYS A 321 -3.80 2.11 -44.07
C LYS A 321 -2.44 1.61 -43.54
N THR A 322 -2.22 1.71 -42.22
CA THR A 322 -1.12 1.06 -41.50
C THR A 322 -1.71 0.15 -40.43
N PRO A 323 -1.38 -1.16 -40.40
CA PRO A 323 -1.94 -2.07 -39.40
C PRO A 323 -1.45 -1.68 -38.01
N LYS A 324 -2.37 -1.49 -37.06
CA LYS A 324 -2.09 -1.12 -35.67
C LYS A 324 -2.66 -2.17 -34.72
N PRO A 325 -2.05 -2.39 -33.54
CA PRO A 325 -2.61 -3.32 -32.56
C PRO A 325 -3.97 -2.81 -32.06
N LEU A 326 -4.93 -3.72 -31.86
CA LEU A 326 -6.26 -3.39 -31.33
C LEU A 326 -6.21 -2.86 -29.89
N TYR A 327 -5.17 -3.27 -29.18
CA TYR A 327 -4.96 -2.98 -27.78
C TYR A 327 -3.63 -2.26 -27.57
N ARG A 328 -3.54 -1.60 -26.42
CA ARG A 328 -2.29 -1.05 -25.91
C ARG A 328 -2.14 -1.41 -24.45
N ILE A 329 -0.90 -1.50 -23.99
CA ILE A 329 -0.62 -1.58 -22.57
C ILE A 329 -0.66 -0.17 -21.97
N ARG A 330 -1.22 -0.01 -20.77
CA ARG A 330 -1.25 1.28 -20.06
C ARG A 330 -0.44 1.27 -18.77
N HIS A 331 -0.47 0.15 -18.06
CA HIS A 331 0.18 0.02 -16.76
C HIS A 331 1.05 -1.22 -16.70
N VAL A 332 2.12 -1.15 -15.92
CA VAL A 332 3.09 -2.22 -15.75
C VAL A 332 3.56 -2.32 -14.30
N ARG A 333 3.49 -3.49 -13.68
CA ARG A 333 3.93 -3.73 -12.29
C ARG A 333 4.57 -5.11 -12.16
N PHE A 334 5.61 -5.22 -11.35
CA PHE A 334 6.15 -6.51 -10.93
C PHE A 334 5.56 -6.93 -9.59
N GLY A 335 5.35 -8.23 -9.41
CA GLY A 335 4.98 -8.83 -8.14
C GLY A 335 5.81 -10.07 -7.86
N ILE A 336 6.37 -10.16 -6.66
CA ILE A 336 7.07 -11.35 -6.18
C ILE A 336 6.05 -12.24 -5.48
N VAL A 337 5.79 -13.43 -6.03
CA VAL A 337 4.92 -14.42 -5.41
C VAL A 337 5.80 -15.41 -4.64
N PRO A 338 5.71 -15.43 -3.30
CA PRO A 338 6.40 -16.44 -2.49
C PRO A 338 5.90 -17.82 -2.91
N SER A 339 6.82 -18.69 -3.32
CA SER A 339 6.48 -20.07 -3.62
C SER A 339 6.38 -20.85 -2.32
N SER A 340 5.24 -21.51 -2.09
CA SER A 340 5.08 -22.43 -0.94
C SER A 340 5.89 -23.71 -1.07
N SER A 341 6.43 -23.99 -2.26
CA SER A 341 7.03 -25.30 -2.61
C SER A 341 8.50 -25.22 -3.02
N SER A 342 9.05 -24.02 -3.23
CA SER A 342 10.46 -23.81 -3.58
C SER A 342 11.05 -22.66 -2.79
N SER A 343 12.30 -22.81 -2.33
CA SER A 343 13.08 -21.73 -1.69
C SER A 343 13.30 -20.52 -2.60
N ASN A 344 13.08 -20.66 -3.90
CA ASN A 344 13.22 -19.59 -4.88
C ASN A 344 11.90 -18.82 -5.01
N ALA A 345 11.97 -17.51 -4.77
CA ALA A 345 10.86 -16.59 -5.05
C ALA A 345 10.65 -16.50 -6.56
N THR A 346 9.40 -16.68 -7.01
CA THR A 346 9.04 -16.43 -8.41
C THR A 346 8.49 -15.02 -8.51
N TYR A 347 8.80 -14.33 -9.60
CA TYR A 347 8.24 -13.01 -9.86
C TYR A 347 7.49 -13.04 -11.19
N TYR A 348 6.44 -12.22 -11.25
CA TYR A 348 5.62 -12.07 -12.44
C TYR A 348 5.53 -10.59 -12.80
N LEU A 349 5.40 -10.36 -14.09
CA LEU A 349 5.05 -9.06 -14.63
C LEU A 349 3.53 -9.02 -14.85
N TYR A 350 2.89 -7.93 -14.42
CA TYR A 350 1.47 -7.67 -14.62
C TYR A 350 1.29 -6.44 -15.47
N THR A 351 0.50 -6.56 -16.53
CA THR A 351 0.17 -5.42 -17.39
C THR A 351 -1.34 -5.27 -17.55
N SER A 352 -1.78 -4.03 -17.73
CA SER A 352 -3.15 -3.74 -18.14
C SER A 352 -3.20 -3.59 -19.66
N LEU A 353 -4.05 -4.37 -20.30
CA LEU A 353 -4.31 -4.32 -21.74
C LEU A 353 -5.65 -3.62 -21.96
N ILE A 354 -5.64 -2.45 -22.60
CA ILE A 354 -6.83 -1.64 -22.84
C ILE A 354 -7.08 -1.42 -24.33
N PRO A 355 -8.35 -1.34 -24.78
CA PRO A 355 -8.68 -1.06 -26.17
C PRO A 355 -8.12 0.28 -26.64
N GLN A 356 -7.56 0.34 -27.86
CA GLN A 356 -7.04 1.58 -28.45
C GLN A 356 -8.16 2.58 -28.73
N ALA A 357 -9.22 2.12 -29.40
CA ALA A 357 -10.44 2.87 -29.66
C ALA A 357 -11.53 2.43 -28.68
N ILE A 358 -12.43 3.35 -28.33
CA ILE A 358 -13.64 2.99 -27.59
C ILE A 358 -14.55 2.32 -28.62
N VAL A 359 -14.59 1.00 -28.56
CA VAL A 359 -15.44 0.16 -29.41
C VAL A 359 -16.16 -0.77 -28.45
N ASP A 360 -17.50 -0.74 -28.46
CA ASP A 360 -18.36 -1.39 -27.46
C ASP A 360 -18.13 -2.91 -27.30
N LYS A 361 -17.41 -3.54 -28.24
CA LYS A 361 -17.11 -4.97 -28.22
C LYS A 361 -15.77 -5.33 -27.56
N LEU A 362 -14.88 -4.36 -27.35
CA LEU A 362 -13.55 -4.62 -26.81
C LEU A 362 -13.55 -4.45 -25.29
N VAL A 363 -12.87 -5.36 -24.61
CA VAL A 363 -12.82 -5.42 -23.15
C VAL A 363 -11.39 -5.22 -22.67
N SER A 364 -11.22 -4.67 -21.47
CA SER A 364 -9.92 -4.57 -20.83
C SER A 364 -9.53 -5.88 -20.16
N TYR A 365 -8.23 -6.17 -20.18
CA TYR A 365 -7.65 -7.37 -19.56
C TYR A 365 -6.51 -7.02 -18.61
N ILE A 366 -6.31 -7.86 -17.60
CA ILE A 366 -5.02 -7.98 -16.91
C ILE A 366 -4.29 -9.15 -17.52
N ILE A 367 -3.00 -8.97 -17.79
CA ILE A 367 -2.12 -10.00 -18.31
C ILE A 367 -1.02 -10.24 -17.31
N GLN A 368 -0.79 -11.52 -17.00
CA GLN A 368 0.34 -11.98 -16.24
C GLN A 368 1.36 -12.59 -17.21
N TRP A 369 2.60 -12.15 -17.08
CA TRP A 369 3.74 -12.62 -17.88
C TRP A 369 4.76 -13.29 -16.98
N THR A 370 5.47 -14.26 -17.54
CA THR A 370 6.61 -14.92 -16.91
C THR A 370 7.83 -14.76 -17.80
N GLU A 371 9.00 -14.60 -17.18
CA GLU A 371 10.28 -14.62 -17.88
C GLU A 371 10.64 -16.07 -18.23
N ASN A 372 11.05 -16.33 -19.48
CA ASN A 372 11.61 -17.61 -19.90
C ASN A 372 13.13 -17.66 -19.68
N LYS A 373 13.78 -18.79 -20.01
CA LYS A 373 15.24 -18.93 -19.84
C LYS A 373 16.05 -18.01 -20.77
N GLN A 374 15.43 -17.49 -21.82
CA GLN A 374 16.00 -16.59 -22.81
C GLN A 374 15.77 -15.12 -22.45
N HIS A 375 15.26 -14.83 -21.25
CA HIS A 375 14.93 -13.48 -20.78
C HIS A 375 13.81 -12.78 -21.57
N GLU A 376 12.95 -13.56 -22.22
CA GLU A 376 11.75 -13.05 -22.89
C GLU A 376 10.52 -13.22 -21.99
N PHE A 377 9.64 -12.23 -22.01
CA PHE A 377 8.40 -12.26 -21.25
C PHE A 377 7.29 -12.88 -22.09
N ILE A 378 6.82 -14.05 -21.68
CA ILE A 378 5.73 -14.78 -22.33
C ILE A 378 4.44 -14.67 -21.52
N VAL A 379 3.31 -14.65 -22.22
CA VAL A 379 1.99 -14.61 -21.59
C VAL A 379 1.74 -15.91 -20.84
N ARG A 380 1.58 -15.82 -19.52
CA ARG A 380 1.19 -16.94 -18.67
C ARG A 380 -0.33 -17.04 -18.59
N GLN A 381 -1.00 -15.92 -18.37
CA GLN A 381 -2.45 -15.88 -18.23
C GLN A 381 -3.01 -14.49 -18.57
N ARG A 382 -4.24 -14.47 -19.08
CA ARG A 382 -5.04 -13.25 -19.22
C ARG A 382 -6.37 -13.38 -18.48
N ARG A 383 -6.85 -12.29 -17.91
CA ARG A 383 -8.15 -12.21 -17.23
C ARG A 383 -8.92 -10.99 -17.74
N MET A 384 -10.15 -11.20 -18.21
CA MET A 384 -11.07 -10.11 -18.54
C MET A 384 -11.44 -9.36 -17.26
N VAL A 385 -11.44 -8.04 -17.32
CA VAL A 385 -11.76 -7.16 -16.18
C VAL A 385 -13.11 -6.49 -16.36
N SER A 386 -13.24 -5.64 -17.40
CA SER A 386 -14.41 -4.81 -17.64
C SER A 386 -14.44 -4.36 -19.10
N TYR A 387 -15.58 -3.87 -19.57
CA TYR A 387 -15.68 -3.11 -20.82
C TYR A 387 -15.09 -1.70 -20.67
N ASP A 388 -15.12 -1.18 -19.44
CA ASP A 388 -14.43 0.05 -19.08
C ASP A 388 -12.91 -0.10 -19.18
N ARG A 389 -12.23 1.02 -19.46
CA ARG A 389 -10.77 1.04 -19.51
C ARG A 389 -10.21 0.95 -18.11
N ILE A 390 -9.22 0.09 -17.93
CA ILE A 390 -8.43 0.07 -16.69
C ILE A 390 -7.72 1.43 -16.56
N SER A 391 -7.93 2.08 -15.42
CA SER A 391 -7.38 3.40 -15.10
C SER A 391 -6.25 3.36 -14.08
N ALA A 392 -6.21 2.33 -13.23
CA ALA A 392 -5.18 2.11 -12.22
C ALA A 392 -4.94 0.61 -11.97
N ILE A 393 -3.70 0.26 -11.59
CA ILE A 393 -3.34 -1.08 -11.10
C ILE A 393 -2.33 -0.94 -9.96
N ALA A 394 -2.47 -1.78 -8.94
CA ALA A 394 -1.48 -1.94 -7.90
C ALA A 394 -1.22 -3.42 -7.61
N VAL A 395 -0.03 -3.73 -7.14
CA VAL A 395 0.36 -5.07 -6.69
C VAL A 395 0.72 -4.97 -5.22
N SER A 396 0.22 -5.92 -4.43
CA SER A 396 0.51 -5.98 -3.00
C SER A 396 2.00 -6.22 -2.73
N ASN A 397 2.48 -5.79 -1.56
CA ASN A 397 3.89 -5.95 -1.19
C ASN A 397 4.33 -7.42 -1.09
N CYS A 398 3.43 -8.32 -0.74
CA CYS A 398 3.67 -9.77 -0.74
C CYS A 398 3.48 -10.41 -2.12
N GLY A 399 3.10 -9.62 -3.13
CA GLY A 399 2.81 -10.04 -4.50
C GLY A 399 1.66 -11.03 -4.67
N GLN A 400 0.95 -11.41 -3.61
CA GLN A 400 -0.16 -12.38 -3.64
C GLN A 400 -1.48 -11.80 -4.19
N TYR A 401 -1.60 -10.48 -4.19
CA TYR A 401 -2.80 -9.77 -4.64
C TYR A 401 -2.48 -8.67 -5.64
N ILE A 402 -3.43 -8.44 -6.54
CA ILE A 402 -3.42 -7.39 -7.55
C ILE A 402 -4.76 -6.67 -7.46
N SER A 403 -4.74 -5.34 -7.46
CA SER A 403 -5.96 -4.55 -7.52
C SER A 403 -6.02 -3.76 -8.81
N VAL A 404 -7.23 -3.58 -9.32
CA VAL A 404 -7.50 -2.85 -10.55
C VAL A 404 -8.67 -1.92 -10.37
N GLY A 405 -8.51 -0.70 -10.85
CA GLY A 405 -9.52 0.34 -10.93
C GLY A 405 -9.84 0.61 -12.40
N ASP A 406 -11.10 0.87 -12.70
CA ASP A 406 -11.55 1.20 -14.06
C ASP A 406 -12.12 2.62 -14.18
N SER A 407 -12.41 3.00 -15.43
CA SER A 407 -12.99 4.30 -15.77
C SER A 407 -14.39 4.52 -15.21
N GLY A 408 -15.11 3.44 -14.87
CA GLY A 408 -16.43 3.47 -14.26
C GLY A 408 -16.42 3.63 -12.73
N GLY A 409 -15.24 3.67 -12.10
CA GLY A 409 -15.12 3.79 -10.64
C GLY A 409 -15.21 2.46 -9.89
N CYS A 410 -15.11 1.34 -10.60
CA CYS A 410 -15.12 0.01 -10.02
C CYS A 410 -13.71 -0.43 -9.61
N VAL A 411 -13.61 -0.99 -8.39
CA VAL A 411 -12.38 -1.55 -7.83
C VAL A 411 -12.53 -3.06 -7.71
N ARG A 412 -11.54 -3.78 -8.25
CA ARG A 412 -11.48 -5.24 -8.23
C ARG A 412 -10.17 -5.71 -7.62
N ILE A 413 -10.21 -6.79 -6.84
CA ILE A 413 -9.02 -7.40 -6.25
C ILE A 413 -8.96 -8.86 -6.70
N TYR A 414 -7.79 -9.25 -7.20
CA TYR A 414 -7.50 -10.58 -7.72
C TYR A 414 -6.39 -11.24 -6.90
N ALA A 415 -6.50 -12.55 -6.66
CA ALA A 415 -5.36 -13.38 -6.30
C ALA A 415 -4.39 -13.46 -7.49
N SER A 416 -3.11 -13.28 -7.24
CA SER A 416 -2.08 -13.14 -8.29
C SER A 416 -1.69 -14.47 -8.92
N ASP A 417 -1.90 -15.59 -8.24
CA ASP A 417 -1.54 -16.94 -8.68
C ASP A 417 -2.20 -17.35 -10.01
N ARG A 418 -3.49 -17.07 -10.14
CA ARG A 418 -4.38 -17.47 -11.25
C ARG A 418 -5.33 -16.35 -11.68
N LEU A 419 -5.03 -15.10 -11.29
CA LEU A 419 -5.89 -13.94 -11.51
C LEU A 419 -7.35 -14.24 -11.13
N LYS A 420 -7.56 -14.86 -9.96
CA LYS A 420 -8.90 -15.21 -9.47
C LYS A 420 -9.52 -13.98 -8.81
N LEU A 421 -10.72 -13.58 -9.25
CA LEU A 421 -11.44 -12.46 -8.64
C LEU A 421 -11.82 -12.82 -7.20
N LEU A 422 -11.43 -11.96 -6.25
CA LEU A 422 -11.74 -12.08 -4.82
C LEU A 422 -12.75 -11.02 -4.38
N TYR A 423 -12.70 -9.84 -4.99
CA TYR A 423 -13.50 -8.69 -4.60
C TYR A 423 -13.83 -7.84 -5.81
N GLU A 424 -15.06 -7.31 -5.84
CA GLU A 424 -15.53 -6.34 -6.82
C GLU A 424 -16.54 -5.40 -6.16
N HIS A 425 -16.32 -4.10 -6.31
CA HIS A 425 -17.25 -3.08 -5.84
C HIS A 425 -17.08 -1.77 -6.59
N GLN A 426 -18.20 -1.14 -6.99
CA GLN A 426 -18.20 0.21 -7.55
C GLN A 426 -18.31 1.23 -6.43
N ALA A 427 -17.17 1.76 -5.99
CA ALA A 427 -17.09 2.74 -4.90
C ALA A 427 -17.11 4.19 -5.38
N HIS A 428 -16.59 4.45 -6.58
CA HIS A 428 -16.44 5.81 -7.09
C HIS A 428 -17.47 6.12 -8.18
N SER A 429 -17.83 7.40 -8.29
CA SER A 429 -18.75 7.86 -9.35
C SER A 429 -18.05 8.08 -10.69
N ILE A 430 -16.72 8.21 -10.68
CA ILE A 430 -15.88 8.39 -11.86
C ILE A 430 -14.61 7.53 -11.75
N PHE A 431 -13.75 7.59 -12.77
CA PHE A 431 -12.55 6.78 -12.88
C PHE A 431 -11.68 6.78 -11.62
N VAL A 432 -11.18 5.61 -11.24
CA VAL A 432 -10.21 5.46 -10.15
C VAL A 432 -8.88 6.04 -10.60
N THR A 433 -8.31 6.99 -9.85
CA THR A 433 -7.07 7.67 -10.22
C THR A 433 -5.83 6.86 -9.85
N ASP A 434 -5.83 6.25 -8.66
CA ASP A 434 -4.73 5.40 -8.20
C ASP A 434 -5.19 4.44 -7.09
N LEU A 435 -4.38 3.41 -6.84
CA LEU A 435 -4.64 2.34 -5.88
C LEU A 435 -3.39 2.04 -5.05
N ALA A 436 -3.59 1.74 -3.77
CA ALA A 436 -2.50 1.31 -2.90
C ALA A 436 -2.92 0.20 -1.96
N PHE A 437 -2.11 -0.85 -1.86
CA PHE A 437 -2.29 -1.85 -0.81
C PHE A 437 -1.83 -1.30 0.54
N MET A 438 -2.62 -1.58 1.58
CA MET A 438 -2.18 -1.29 2.94
C MET A 438 -1.02 -2.21 3.32
N LEU A 439 -0.05 -1.65 4.06
CA LEU A 439 1.05 -2.42 4.60
C LEU A 439 0.53 -3.34 5.70
N ARG A 440 0.80 -4.63 5.58
CA ARG A 440 0.31 -5.64 6.52
C ARG A 440 1.11 -5.57 7.82
N GLU A 441 0.43 -5.29 8.93
CA GLU A 441 0.93 -5.54 10.27
C GLU A 441 0.59 -6.98 10.69
N GLU A 442 1.35 -7.52 11.66
CA GLU A 442 1.01 -8.81 12.28
C GLU A 442 -0.37 -8.70 12.96
N ASN A 443 -1.24 -9.69 12.78
CA ASN A 443 -2.64 -9.70 13.28
C ASN A 443 -3.65 -8.80 12.58
N TYR A 444 -3.40 -8.42 11.32
CA TYR A 444 -4.42 -7.74 10.51
C TYR A 444 -5.65 -8.64 10.26
N LEU A 445 -6.85 -8.08 10.48
CA LEU A 445 -8.13 -8.82 10.45
C LEU A 445 -8.49 -9.37 9.07
N TYR A 446 -8.15 -8.60 8.03
CA TYR A 446 -8.47 -8.91 6.65
C TYR A 446 -7.32 -9.64 5.99
N GLU A 447 -7.63 -10.46 4.98
CA GLU A 447 -6.62 -11.10 4.14
C GLU A 447 -5.79 -10.05 3.39
N THR A 448 -6.48 -9.04 2.85
CA THR A 448 -5.84 -7.87 2.24
C THR A 448 -6.78 -6.66 2.26
N SER A 449 -6.19 -5.46 2.21
CA SER A 449 -6.91 -4.20 2.09
C SER A 449 -6.29 -3.32 1.02
N VAL A 450 -7.15 -2.70 0.22
CA VAL A 450 -6.76 -1.77 -0.84
C VAL A 450 -7.42 -0.43 -0.58
N LEU A 451 -6.64 0.63 -0.68
CA LEU A 451 -7.10 2.01 -0.71
C LEU A 451 -7.28 2.45 -2.14
N SER A 452 -8.37 3.15 -2.41
CA SER A 452 -8.71 3.70 -3.72
C SER A 452 -9.00 5.18 -3.60
N ILE A 453 -8.48 5.93 -4.58
CA ILE A 453 -8.74 7.35 -4.73
C ILE A 453 -9.27 7.61 -6.14
N SER A 454 -10.06 8.68 -6.27
CA SER A 454 -10.60 9.12 -7.55
C SER A 454 -10.69 10.64 -7.59
N ALA A 455 -10.83 11.19 -8.80
CA ALA A 455 -11.06 12.61 -9.01
C ALA A 455 -12.43 13.08 -8.45
N ASP A 456 -13.30 12.16 -7.99
CA ASP A 456 -14.49 12.47 -7.19
C ASP A 456 -14.15 12.96 -5.76
N LYS A 457 -12.86 13.03 -5.42
CA LYS A 457 -12.30 13.46 -4.13
C LYS A 457 -12.52 12.47 -2.99
N ASN A 458 -13.10 11.31 -3.23
CA ASN A 458 -13.35 10.34 -2.19
C ASN A 458 -12.17 9.38 -2.03
N LEU A 459 -11.95 8.95 -0.79
CA LEU A 459 -11.02 7.89 -0.41
C LEU A 459 -11.82 6.74 0.22
N TYR A 460 -11.67 5.55 -0.35
CA TYR A 460 -12.27 4.33 0.17
C TYR A 460 -11.22 3.31 0.58
N VAL A 461 -11.61 2.41 1.48
CA VAL A 461 -10.90 1.16 1.75
C VAL A 461 -11.76 -0.03 1.32
N HIS A 462 -11.11 -1.02 0.72
CA HIS A 462 -11.71 -2.25 0.22
C HIS A 462 -11.05 -3.43 0.91
N ASN A 463 -11.83 -4.17 1.68
CA ASN A 463 -11.32 -5.27 2.49
C ASN A 463 -11.71 -6.62 1.91
N VAL A 464 -10.76 -7.55 1.88
CA VAL A 464 -10.98 -8.95 1.53
C VAL A 464 -10.92 -9.78 2.80
N HIS A 465 -12.01 -10.47 3.12
CA HIS A 465 -12.04 -11.34 4.29
C HIS A 465 -11.23 -12.62 4.04
N PRO A 466 -10.56 -13.17 5.06
CA PRO A 466 -9.92 -14.47 4.94
C PRO A 466 -10.94 -15.54 4.53
N PRO A 467 -10.52 -16.55 3.77
CA PRO A 467 -11.41 -17.62 3.37
C PRO A 467 -12.00 -18.26 4.62
N GLN A 468 -13.33 -18.25 4.72
CA GLN A 468 -14.01 -18.96 5.78
C GLN A 468 -13.72 -20.46 5.60
N THR A 469 -12.89 -21.01 6.47
CA THR A 469 -12.76 -22.46 6.56
C THR A 469 -14.13 -22.97 6.98
N ASN A 470 -14.76 -23.80 6.15
CA ASN A 470 -16.02 -24.44 6.52
C ASN A 470 -15.71 -25.42 7.66
N ILE A 471 -15.80 -24.94 8.91
CA ILE A 471 -15.53 -25.73 10.12
C ILE A 471 -16.38 -27.00 10.09
N PHE A 472 -17.61 -26.92 9.59
CA PHE A 472 -18.49 -28.07 9.37
C PHE A 472 -17.88 -29.16 8.48
N SER A 473 -17.14 -28.79 7.43
CA SER A 473 -16.51 -29.78 6.53
C SER A 473 -15.33 -30.48 7.21
N VAL A 474 -14.54 -29.76 8.01
CA VAL A 474 -13.40 -30.34 8.73
C VAL A 474 -13.90 -31.23 9.87
N SER A 475 -14.88 -30.76 10.64
CA SER A 475 -15.52 -31.56 11.70
C SER A 475 -16.20 -32.81 11.14
N PHE A 476 -16.88 -32.72 9.99
CA PHE A 476 -17.48 -33.89 9.32
C PHE A 476 -16.42 -34.93 8.92
N LEU A 477 -15.30 -34.50 8.36
CA LEU A 477 -14.19 -35.40 8.00
C LEU A 477 -13.56 -36.06 9.24
N ILE A 478 -13.41 -35.33 10.34
CA ILE A 478 -12.90 -35.88 11.61
C ILE A 478 -13.88 -36.93 12.14
N VAL A 479 -15.18 -36.65 12.16
CA VAL A 479 -16.20 -37.60 12.62
C VAL A 479 -16.23 -38.85 11.75
N MET A 480 -16.18 -38.71 10.42
CA MET A 480 -16.10 -39.84 9.50
C MET A 480 -14.81 -40.66 9.68
N GLY A 481 -13.68 -39.99 9.90
CA GLY A 481 -12.41 -40.65 10.18
C GLY A 481 -12.44 -41.46 11.49
N LEU A 482 -13.02 -40.89 12.55
CA LEU A 482 -13.22 -41.59 13.82
C LEU A 482 -14.18 -42.78 13.70
N LEU A 483 -15.25 -42.64 12.91
CA LEU A 483 -16.19 -43.74 12.63
C LEU A 483 -15.48 -44.90 11.89
N LEU A 484 -14.70 -44.59 10.85
CA LEU A 484 -13.94 -45.60 10.10
C LEU A 484 -12.89 -46.29 10.98
N LEU A 485 -12.19 -45.53 11.84
CA LEU A 485 -11.25 -46.09 12.81
C LEU A 485 -11.96 -47.02 13.80
N PHE A 486 -13.12 -46.62 14.32
CA PHE A 486 -13.92 -47.46 15.21
C PHE A 486 -14.34 -48.77 14.53
N LEU A 487 -14.83 -48.71 13.29
CA LEU A 487 -15.20 -49.91 12.53
C LEU A 487 -13.99 -50.83 12.28
N LEU A 488 -12.83 -50.27 11.93
CA LEU A 488 -11.59 -51.04 11.76
C LEU A 488 -11.18 -51.76 13.05
N LEU A 489 -11.16 -51.04 14.18
CA LEU A 489 -10.83 -51.60 15.49
C LEU A 489 -11.85 -52.67 15.92
N SER A 490 -13.13 -52.48 15.59
CA SER A 490 -14.17 -53.49 15.85
C SER A 490 -13.91 -54.78 15.06
N GLN A 491 -13.54 -54.69 13.78
CA GLN A 491 -13.23 -55.87 12.96
C GLN A 491 -11.98 -56.61 13.43
N ILE A 492 -10.96 -55.89 13.90
CA ILE A 492 -9.76 -56.51 14.49
C ILE A 492 -10.17 -57.30 15.75
N ARG A 493 -11.00 -56.71 16.62
CA ARG A 493 -11.49 -57.39 17.83
C ARG A 493 -12.28 -58.67 17.51
N PHE A 494 -13.07 -58.68 16.44
CA PHE A 494 -13.84 -59.85 16.01
C PHE A 494 -13.01 -60.93 15.30
N ARG A 495 -11.78 -60.66 14.85
CA ARG A 495 -10.89 -61.67 14.24
C ARG A 495 -9.99 -62.43 15.22
N PHE A 496 -9.93 -62.00 16.48
CA PHE A 496 -9.14 -62.63 17.53
C PHE A 496 -9.99 -63.38 18.58
N HIS A 497 -11.28 -63.59 18.27
CA HIS A 497 -12.14 -64.59 18.90
C HIS A 497 -12.53 -65.61 17.84
#